data_AF-A0A1G7KQN9-F1
#
_entry.id   AF-A0A1G7KQN9-F1
#
_cell.length_a   1.000
_cell.length_b   1.000
_cell.length_c   1.000
_cell.angle_alpha   90.00
_cell.angle_beta   90.00
_cell.angle_gamma   90.00
#
_symmetry.space_group_name_H-M   'P 1'
#
loop_
_entity.id
_entity.type
_entity.pdbx_description
1 polymer ?
#
loop_
_entity_poly.entity_id
_entity_poly.type
_entity_poly.pdbx_seq_one_letter_code
_entity_poly.pdbx_strand_id
1 'polypeptide(L)'
;MTFKHSGIKIVTSIYVIALITTMMIFFTLLGDSLVFSSFWVSLIAILIAETAIWYYSIFVIGHVDDVKKSVPGYMAIGVVVVLYWLAVILYSFFRGIAHFALGLYVSVHIVTLVTAIILCGLLILFIRYNGKHEQNTKFHIAQLYEIESALKQVQIKMKSVHSSQMEELNVLIARLIEKVHYSDPVTPDSLLYMNQQIMNSISTLDIEITAALSSDHEIAKTVIIQYINDIQDRLAARNEQVLISK
;
A
#
# COMPACT_ATOMS: atom_id res chain seq x y z
N MET A 1 4.74 -22.36 1.42
CA MET A 1 3.44 -22.69 0.79
C MET A 1 2.55 -23.59 1.64
N THR A 2 3.08 -24.54 2.42
CA THR A 2 2.32 -25.51 3.24
C THR A 2 1.41 -24.87 4.31
N PHE A 3 1.85 -23.79 4.96
CA PHE A 3 1.07 -23.08 5.98
C PHE A 3 -0.25 -22.48 5.43
N LYS A 4 -0.24 -21.96 4.20
CA LYS A 4 -1.42 -21.33 3.58
C LYS A 4 -2.53 -22.35 3.29
N HIS A 5 -2.16 -23.53 2.80
CA HIS A 5 -3.09 -24.63 2.59
C HIS A 5 -3.63 -25.22 3.89
N SER A 6 -2.79 -25.35 4.93
CA SER A 6 -3.23 -25.82 6.24
C SER A 6 -4.23 -24.85 6.89
N GLY A 7 -3.94 -23.55 6.85
CA GLY A 7 -4.83 -22.51 7.41
C GLY A 7 -6.20 -22.46 6.74
N ILE A 8 -6.26 -22.54 5.41
CA ILE A 8 -7.55 -22.56 4.67
C ILE A 8 -8.39 -23.79 5.05
N LYS A 9 -7.76 -24.97 5.20
CA LYS A 9 -8.46 -26.19 5.62
C LYS A 9 -9.05 -26.03 7.02
N ILE A 10 -8.28 -25.52 7.99
CA ILE A 10 -8.75 -25.32 9.37
C ILE A 10 -9.94 -24.35 9.40
N VAL A 11 -9.83 -23.20 8.74
CA VAL A 11 -10.91 -22.20 8.69
C VAL A 11 -12.16 -22.75 8.02
N THR A 12 -12.00 -23.54 6.96
CA THR A 12 -13.12 -24.18 6.27
C THR A 12 -13.80 -25.23 7.16
N SER A 13 -13.05 -26.03 7.92
CA SER A 13 -13.62 -26.96 8.90
C SER A 13 -14.41 -26.24 9.99
N ILE A 14 -13.87 -25.14 10.54
CA ILE A 14 -14.57 -24.30 11.53
C ILE A 14 -15.86 -23.73 10.95
N TYR A 15 -15.83 -23.25 9.71
CA TYR A 15 -17.02 -22.75 9.02
C TYR A 15 -18.10 -23.81 8.84
N VAL A 16 -17.74 -25.03 8.43
CA VAL A 16 -18.70 -26.14 8.32
C VAL A 16 -19.33 -26.48 9.67
N ILE A 17 -18.55 -26.51 10.74
CA ILE A 17 -19.05 -26.72 12.10
C ILE A 17 -20.01 -25.60 12.51
N ALA A 18 -19.66 -24.34 12.22
CA ALA A 18 -20.51 -23.19 12.49
C ALA A 18 -21.85 -23.28 11.75
N LEU A 19 -21.85 -23.59 10.45
CA LEU A 19 -23.08 -23.78 9.66
C LEU A 19 -23.99 -24.85 10.26
N ILE A 20 -23.42 -26.02 10.60
CA ILE A 20 -24.18 -27.13 11.20
C ILE A 20 -24.77 -26.69 12.54
N THR A 21 -23.98 -25.98 13.36
CA THR A 21 -24.41 -25.47 14.67
C THR A 21 -25.55 -24.46 14.51
N THR A 22 -25.43 -23.53 13.58
CA THR A 22 -26.46 -22.52 13.29
C THR A 22 -27.74 -23.15 12.79
N MET A 23 -27.66 -24.14 11.88
CA MET A 23 -28.83 -24.92 11.48
C MET A 23 -29.46 -25.63 12.66
N MET A 24 -28.68 -26.35 13.50
CA MET A 24 -29.20 -27.01 14.69
C MET A 24 -29.90 -26.05 15.65
N ILE A 25 -29.31 -24.88 15.92
CA ILE A 25 -29.89 -23.85 16.78
C ILE A 25 -31.23 -23.38 16.20
N PHE A 26 -31.30 -23.12 14.89
CA PHE A 26 -32.54 -22.70 14.24
C PHE A 26 -33.63 -23.77 14.30
N PHE A 27 -33.32 -25.03 14.01
CA PHE A 27 -34.32 -26.08 14.04
C PHE A 27 -34.75 -26.47 15.46
N THR A 28 -33.86 -26.37 16.46
CA THR A 28 -34.17 -26.77 17.85
C THR A 28 -34.85 -25.67 18.65
N LEU A 29 -34.31 -24.45 18.64
CA LEU A 29 -34.85 -23.35 19.44
C LEU A 29 -35.99 -22.62 18.73
N LEU A 30 -36.04 -22.70 17.40
CA LEU A 30 -36.90 -21.85 16.56
C LEU A 30 -37.78 -22.67 15.62
N GLY A 31 -37.81 -24.00 15.81
CA GLY A 31 -38.55 -24.96 14.98
C GLY A 31 -40.06 -24.73 14.95
N ASP A 32 -40.65 -24.19 16.01
CA ASP A 32 -42.08 -23.87 16.06
C ASP A 32 -42.49 -22.82 15.01
N SER A 33 -41.52 -22.06 14.50
CA SER A 33 -41.73 -20.98 13.53
C SER A 33 -41.45 -21.38 12.07
N LEU A 34 -41.26 -22.66 11.76
CA LEU A 34 -40.93 -23.16 10.41
C LEU A 34 -41.93 -22.73 9.33
N VAL A 35 -43.20 -22.55 9.70
CA VAL A 35 -44.28 -22.17 8.78
C VAL A 35 -44.20 -20.68 8.38
N PHE A 36 -43.50 -19.85 9.16
CA PHE A 36 -43.43 -18.41 8.91
C PHE A 36 -42.25 -18.03 8.02
N SER A 37 -42.48 -17.12 7.07
CA SER A 37 -41.42 -16.61 6.18
C SER A 37 -40.29 -15.90 6.94
N SER A 38 -40.56 -15.33 8.12
CA SER A 38 -39.56 -14.66 8.95
C SER A 38 -38.46 -15.60 9.45
N PHE A 39 -38.77 -16.87 9.67
CA PHE A 39 -37.80 -17.91 10.01
C PHE A 39 -36.77 -18.08 8.89
N TRP A 40 -37.25 -18.26 7.66
CA TRP A 40 -36.40 -18.49 6.49
C TRP A 40 -35.54 -17.26 6.16
N VAL A 41 -36.11 -16.06 6.26
CA VAL A 41 -35.36 -14.81 6.07
C VAL A 41 -34.22 -14.68 7.07
N SER A 42 -34.48 -14.93 8.36
CA SER A 42 -33.43 -14.93 9.39
C SER A 42 -32.35 -15.97 9.13
N LEU A 43 -32.75 -17.20 8.81
CA LEU A 43 -31.83 -18.29 8.57
C LEU A 43 -30.90 -17.95 7.40
N ILE A 44 -31.47 -17.55 6.25
CA ILE A 44 -30.69 -17.18 5.06
C ILE A 44 -29.77 -16.00 5.36
N ALA A 45 -30.25 -14.97 6.07
CA ALA A 45 -29.44 -13.80 6.38
C ALA A 45 -28.23 -14.15 7.27
N ILE A 46 -28.42 -15.00 8.29
CA ILE A 46 -27.31 -15.45 9.16
C ILE A 46 -26.33 -16.31 8.36
N LEU A 47 -26.82 -17.23 7.53
CA LEU A 47 -25.94 -18.04 6.68
C LEU A 47 -25.09 -17.17 5.75
N ILE A 48 -25.69 -16.15 5.13
CA ILE A 48 -24.95 -15.16 4.32
C ILE A 48 -23.88 -14.44 5.16
N ALA A 49 -24.22 -14.04 6.38
CA ALA A 49 -23.27 -13.36 7.27
C ALA A 49 -22.12 -14.27 7.71
N GLU A 50 -22.39 -15.54 8.01
CA GLU A 50 -21.35 -16.54 8.30
C GLU A 50 -20.47 -16.80 7.09
N THR A 51 -21.05 -16.94 5.90
CA THR A 51 -20.29 -17.06 4.64
C THR A 51 -19.42 -15.83 4.41
N ALA A 52 -19.88 -14.62 4.74
CA ALA A 52 -19.10 -13.40 4.63
C ALA A 52 -17.88 -13.41 5.57
N ILE A 53 -18.05 -13.85 6.84
CA ILE A 53 -16.93 -14.03 7.79
C ILE A 53 -15.92 -15.05 7.26
N TRP A 54 -16.41 -16.19 6.76
CA TRP A 54 -15.55 -17.23 6.21
C TRP A 54 -14.78 -16.72 4.98
N TYR A 55 -15.46 -16.04 4.05
CA TYR A 55 -14.84 -15.46 2.86
C TYR A 55 -13.77 -14.44 3.23
N TYR A 56 -14.06 -13.53 4.17
CA TYR A 56 -13.10 -12.57 4.70
C TYR A 56 -11.88 -13.29 5.33
N SER A 57 -12.12 -14.35 6.10
CA SER A 57 -11.05 -15.13 6.75
C SER A 57 -10.13 -15.81 5.72
N ILE A 58 -10.70 -16.43 4.68
CA ILE A 58 -9.91 -16.99 3.57
C ILE A 58 -9.16 -15.90 2.83
N PHE A 59 -9.81 -14.75 2.58
CA PHE A 59 -9.17 -13.63 1.91
C PHE A 59 -7.93 -13.14 2.68
N VAL A 60 -8.05 -12.99 4.00
CA VAL A 60 -6.93 -12.56 4.88
C VAL A 60 -5.79 -13.58 4.88
N ILE A 61 -6.08 -14.88 5.02
CA ILE A 61 -5.07 -15.96 4.92
C ILE A 61 -4.46 -16.01 3.52
N GLY A 62 -5.26 -15.69 2.51
CA GLY A 62 -4.88 -15.59 1.11
C GLY A 62 -3.86 -14.49 0.83
N HIS A 63 -3.97 -13.37 1.53
CA HIS A 63 -3.25 -12.13 1.25
C HIS A 63 -2.51 -11.59 2.47
N VAL A 64 -1.95 -12.47 3.31
CA VAL A 64 -1.28 -12.09 4.58
C VAL A 64 -0.22 -11.00 4.37
N ASP A 65 0.54 -11.06 3.27
CA ASP A 65 1.60 -10.07 3.01
C ASP A 65 1.05 -8.68 2.69
N ASP A 66 -0.10 -8.60 2.01
CA ASP A 66 -0.78 -7.33 1.73
C ASP A 66 -1.52 -6.82 2.97
N VAL A 67 -2.13 -7.72 3.73
CA VAL A 67 -2.79 -7.41 5.00
C VAL A 67 -1.81 -6.83 6.01
N LYS A 68 -0.60 -7.37 6.10
CA LYS A 68 0.47 -6.86 6.97
C LYS A 68 0.91 -5.43 6.61
N LYS A 69 0.85 -5.05 5.34
CA LYS A 69 1.21 -3.69 4.90
C LYS A 69 0.13 -2.67 5.24
N SER A 70 -1.13 -3.08 5.30
CA SER A 70 -2.27 -2.18 5.53
C SER A 70 -3.21 -2.69 6.63
N VAL A 71 -2.63 -3.07 7.78
CA VAL A 71 -3.35 -3.71 8.91
C VAL A 71 -4.61 -2.93 9.33
N PRO A 72 -4.59 -1.59 9.53
CA PRO A 72 -5.79 -0.88 9.99
C PRO A 72 -6.95 -0.95 9.00
N GLY A 73 -6.66 -0.92 7.69
CA GLY A 73 -7.68 -0.95 6.65
C GLY A 73 -8.37 -2.32 6.56
N TYR A 74 -7.60 -3.40 6.58
CA TYR A 74 -8.18 -4.75 6.57
C TYR A 74 -8.90 -5.06 7.88
N MET A 75 -8.40 -4.60 9.04
CA MET A 75 -9.13 -4.72 10.31
C MET A 75 -10.48 -4.00 10.28
N ALA A 76 -10.56 -2.83 9.66
CA ALA A 76 -11.84 -2.12 9.50
C ALA A 76 -12.87 -2.94 8.69
N ILE A 77 -12.43 -3.63 7.63
CA ILE A 77 -13.30 -4.55 6.86
C ILE A 77 -13.79 -5.67 7.77
N GLY A 78 -12.90 -6.29 8.56
CA GLY A 78 -13.27 -7.31 9.53
C GLY A 78 -14.31 -6.83 10.55
N VAL A 79 -14.16 -5.61 11.06
CA VAL A 79 -15.13 -4.99 11.98
C VAL A 79 -16.49 -4.82 11.31
N VAL A 80 -16.55 -4.33 10.08
CA VAL A 80 -17.82 -4.19 9.33
C VAL A 80 -18.51 -5.54 9.15
N VAL A 81 -17.76 -6.58 8.78
CA VAL A 81 -18.30 -7.95 8.60
C VAL A 81 -18.83 -8.52 9.92
N VAL A 82 -18.11 -8.35 11.02
CA VAL A 82 -18.54 -8.80 12.36
C VAL A 82 -19.77 -8.02 12.83
N LEU A 83 -19.82 -6.70 12.63
CA LEU A 83 -20.98 -5.87 12.98
C LEU A 83 -22.21 -6.27 12.16
N TYR A 84 -22.04 -6.57 10.86
CA TYR A 84 -23.11 -7.09 10.02
C TYR A 84 -23.66 -8.41 10.58
N TRP A 85 -22.79 -9.36 10.92
CA TRP A 85 -23.20 -10.64 11.51
C TRP A 85 -23.94 -10.46 12.85
N LEU A 86 -23.43 -9.61 13.74
CA LEU A 86 -24.10 -9.29 15.00
C LEU A 86 -25.48 -8.65 14.80
N ALA A 87 -25.62 -7.73 13.84
CA ALA A 87 -26.89 -7.08 13.53
C ALA A 87 -27.94 -8.11 13.05
N VAL A 88 -27.54 -9.02 12.16
CA VAL A 88 -28.45 -10.06 11.64
C VAL A 88 -28.87 -11.06 12.72
N ILE A 89 -27.97 -11.43 13.62
CA ILE A 89 -28.30 -12.23 14.81
C ILE A 89 -29.33 -11.49 15.67
N LEU A 90 -29.07 -10.22 15.96
CA LEU A 90 -29.96 -9.40 16.78
C LEU A 90 -31.36 -9.32 16.17
N TYR A 91 -31.47 -9.05 14.87
CA TYR A 91 -32.76 -9.01 14.16
C TYR A 91 -33.51 -10.35 14.23
N SER A 92 -32.78 -11.46 14.23
CA SER A 92 -33.38 -12.79 14.34
C SER A 92 -34.01 -13.06 15.71
N PHE A 93 -33.65 -12.32 16.76
CA PHE A 93 -34.39 -12.36 18.04
C PHE A 93 -35.68 -11.54 18.00
N PHE A 94 -35.78 -10.51 17.15
CA PHE A 94 -36.95 -9.62 17.04
C PHE A 94 -38.05 -10.11 16.07
N ARG A 95 -38.12 -11.42 15.80
CA ARG A 95 -39.10 -12.01 14.88
C ARG A 95 -40.57 -11.80 15.28
N GLY A 96 -40.86 -11.57 16.55
CA GLY A 96 -42.21 -11.22 17.01
C GLY A 96 -42.81 -10.03 16.24
N ILE A 97 -41.98 -9.06 15.84
CA ILE A 97 -42.37 -7.89 15.05
C ILE A 97 -42.62 -8.25 13.58
N ALA A 98 -41.93 -9.28 13.07
CA ALA A 98 -42.02 -9.71 11.68
C ALA A 98 -43.41 -10.27 11.32
N HIS A 99 -44.19 -10.76 12.30
CA HIS A 99 -45.57 -11.19 12.08
C HIS A 99 -46.49 -10.03 11.68
N PHE A 100 -46.23 -8.82 12.18
CA PHE A 100 -47.04 -7.64 11.89
C PHE A 100 -46.55 -6.88 10.65
N ALA A 101 -45.24 -6.89 10.40
CA ALA A 101 -44.63 -6.11 9.32
C ALA A 101 -43.48 -6.84 8.62
N LEU A 102 -43.79 -7.94 7.93
CA LEU A 102 -42.80 -8.74 7.18
C LEU A 102 -42.00 -7.90 6.17
N GLY A 103 -42.66 -6.95 5.48
CA GLY A 103 -41.99 -6.08 4.51
C GLY A 103 -40.91 -5.20 5.14
N LEU A 104 -41.18 -4.60 6.30
CA LEU A 104 -40.17 -3.83 7.04
C LEU A 104 -39.05 -4.73 7.56
N TYR A 105 -39.41 -5.91 8.06
CA TYR A 105 -38.43 -6.88 8.55
C TYR A 105 -37.42 -7.29 7.46
N VAL A 106 -37.90 -7.65 6.27
CA VAL A 106 -37.05 -7.97 5.12
C VAL A 106 -36.24 -6.75 4.68
N SER A 107 -36.85 -5.57 4.65
CA SER A 107 -36.18 -4.33 4.25
C SER A 107 -34.99 -4.00 5.15
N VAL A 108 -35.11 -4.21 6.47
CA VAL A 108 -34.00 -4.00 7.42
C VAL A 108 -32.82 -4.93 7.09
N HIS A 109 -33.06 -6.21 6.84
CA HIS A 109 -31.99 -7.14 6.44
C HIS A 109 -31.31 -6.72 5.13
N ILE A 110 -32.09 -6.34 4.12
CA ILE A 110 -31.57 -5.91 2.81
C ILE A 110 -30.76 -4.63 2.95
N VAL A 111 -31.29 -3.60 3.62
CA VAL A 111 -30.60 -2.32 3.81
C VAL A 111 -29.30 -2.51 4.58
N THR A 112 -29.30 -3.34 5.62
CA THR A 112 -28.11 -3.63 6.41
C THR A 112 -27.06 -4.38 5.59
N LEU A 113 -27.46 -5.35 4.76
CA LEU A 113 -26.54 -6.03 3.82
C LEU A 113 -25.95 -5.06 2.80
N VAL A 114 -26.78 -4.24 2.14
CA VAL A 114 -26.32 -3.24 1.15
C VAL A 114 -25.35 -2.25 1.79
N THR A 115 -25.65 -1.77 3.00
CA THR A 115 -24.77 -0.86 3.75
C THR A 115 -23.42 -1.50 4.04
N ALA A 116 -23.40 -2.76 4.49
CA ALA A 116 -22.16 -3.49 4.72
C ALA A 116 -21.33 -3.66 3.44
N ILE A 117 -21.97 -3.98 2.30
CA ILE A 117 -21.31 -4.08 1.00
C ILE A 117 -20.69 -2.75 0.58
N ILE A 118 -21.44 -1.64 0.69
CA ILE A 118 -20.95 -0.30 0.35
C ILE A 118 -19.75 0.08 1.24
N LEU A 119 -19.84 -0.11 2.56
CA LEU A 119 -18.76 0.18 3.49
C LEU A 119 -17.50 -0.64 3.18
N CYS A 120 -17.65 -1.95 2.96
CA CYS A 120 -16.53 -2.80 2.55
C CYS A 120 -15.92 -2.34 1.21
N GLY A 121 -16.76 -1.99 0.24
CA GLY A 121 -16.30 -1.47 -1.06
C GLY A 121 -15.50 -0.18 -0.93
N LEU A 122 -16.00 0.78 -0.14
CA LEU A 122 -15.30 2.04 0.14
C LEU A 122 -13.96 1.80 0.86
N LEU A 123 -13.94 0.90 1.84
CA LEU A 123 -12.70 0.54 2.55
C LEU A 123 -11.67 -0.11 1.61
N ILE A 124 -12.10 -0.99 0.70
CA ILE A 124 -11.21 -1.60 -0.31
C ILE A 124 -10.62 -0.52 -1.22
N LEU A 125 -11.44 0.43 -1.70
CA LEU A 125 -10.97 1.55 -2.50
C LEU A 125 -9.96 2.41 -1.74
N PHE A 126 -10.25 2.72 -0.47
CA PHE A 126 -9.36 3.48 0.40
C PHE A 126 -8.02 2.77 0.62
N ILE A 127 -8.03 1.46 0.88
CA ILE A 127 -6.79 0.67 1.05
C ILE A 127 -5.96 0.71 -0.23
N ARG A 128 -6.58 0.50 -1.40
CA ARG A 128 -5.88 0.52 -2.69
C ARG A 128 -5.29 1.90 -3.00
N TYR A 129 -6.05 2.96 -2.73
CA TYR A 129 -5.60 4.32 -2.96
C TYR A 129 -4.38 4.66 -2.09
N ASN A 130 -4.46 4.41 -0.79
CA ASN A 130 -3.35 4.69 0.12
C ASN A 130 -2.14 3.79 -0.14
N GLY A 131 -2.35 2.51 -0.46
CA GLY A 131 -1.27 1.60 -0.81
C GLY A 131 -0.47 2.07 -2.02
N LYS A 132 -1.16 2.58 -3.06
CA LYS A 132 -0.50 3.16 -4.23
C LYS A 132 0.29 4.42 -3.88
N HIS A 133 -0.28 5.31 -3.05
CA HIS A 133 0.41 6.52 -2.61
C HIS A 133 1.65 6.23 -1.77
N GLU A 134 1.57 5.28 -0.82
CA GLU A 134 2.70 4.91 0.01
C GLU A 134 3.82 4.26 -0.81
N GLN A 135 3.47 3.40 -1.77
CA GLN A 135 4.44 2.76 -2.66
C GLN A 135 5.14 3.78 -3.56
N ASN A 136 4.39 4.71 -4.16
CA ASN A 136 4.99 5.78 -4.96
C ASN A 136 5.91 6.66 -4.10
N THR A 137 5.47 7.03 -2.90
CA THR A 137 6.30 7.84 -1.98
C THR A 137 7.61 7.14 -1.63
N LYS A 138 7.57 5.84 -1.30
CA LYS A 138 8.78 5.04 -1.05
C LYS A 138 9.70 4.96 -2.26
N PHE A 139 9.13 4.84 -3.46
CA PHE A 139 9.90 4.83 -4.70
C PHE A 139 10.60 6.17 -4.95
N HIS A 140 9.92 7.30 -4.75
CA HIS A 140 10.49 8.64 -4.87
C HIS A 140 11.63 8.88 -3.88
N ILE A 141 11.43 8.48 -2.62
CA ILE A 141 12.47 8.53 -1.58
C ILE A 141 13.69 7.70 -2.01
N ALA A 142 13.47 6.47 -2.50
CA ALA A 142 14.55 5.58 -2.92
C ALA A 142 15.38 6.15 -4.08
N GLN A 143 14.75 6.80 -5.06
CA GLN A 143 15.47 7.44 -6.16
C GLN A 143 16.39 8.58 -5.70
N LEU A 144 15.95 9.41 -4.75
CA LEU A 144 16.79 10.49 -4.24
C LEU A 144 18.01 9.94 -3.49
N TYR A 145 17.81 8.87 -2.70
CA TYR A 145 18.92 8.15 -2.08
C TYR A 145 19.88 7.52 -3.09
N GLU A 146 19.37 7.03 -4.22
CA GLU A 146 20.19 6.50 -5.31
C GLU A 146 21.08 7.60 -5.91
N ILE A 147 20.52 8.79 -6.16
CA ILE A 147 21.27 9.97 -6.64
C ILE A 147 22.36 10.36 -5.63
N GLU A 148 22.02 10.43 -4.35
CA GLU A 148 22.97 10.76 -3.28
C GLU A 148 24.10 9.72 -3.20
N SER A 149 23.76 8.43 -3.29
CA SER A 149 24.72 7.32 -3.26
C SER A 149 25.66 7.37 -4.47
N ALA A 150 25.14 7.61 -5.68
CA ALA A 150 25.93 7.72 -6.89
C ALA A 150 26.94 8.88 -6.79
N LEU A 151 26.51 10.06 -6.31
CA LEU A 151 27.42 11.19 -6.08
C LEU A 151 28.49 10.89 -5.02
N LYS A 152 28.16 10.18 -3.94
CA LYS A 152 29.15 9.74 -2.93
C LYS A 152 30.19 8.79 -3.54
N GLN A 153 29.78 7.88 -4.42
CA GLN A 153 30.72 6.99 -5.11
C GLN A 153 31.70 7.79 -5.98
N VAL A 154 31.19 8.76 -6.74
CA VAL A 154 32.03 9.69 -7.53
C VAL A 154 33.01 10.43 -6.62
N GLN A 155 32.54 10.95 -5.49
CA GLN A 155 33.39 11.65 -4.52
C GLN A 155 34.50 10.76 -3.94
N ILE A 156 34.20 9.51 -3.61
CA ILE A 156 35.19 8.55 -3.10
C ILE A 156 36.28 8.30 -4.14
N LYS A 157 35.91 8.10 -5.42
CA LYS A 157 36.88 7.93 -6.51
C LYS A 157 37.78 9.16 -6.65
N MET A 158 37.20 10.35 -6.62
CA MET A 158 37.97 11.59 -6.69
C MET A 158 38.96 11.78 -5.54
N LYS A 159 38.59 11.43 -4.31
CA LYS A 159 39.48 11.51 -3.14
C LYS A 159 40.70 10.59 -3.21
N SER A 160 40.63 9.54 -4.03
CA SER A 160 41.77 8.64 -4.25
C SER A 160 42.89 9.28 -5.09
N VAL A 161 42.64 10.45 -5.69
CA VAL A 161 43.62 11.21 -6.47
C VAL A 161 44.19 12.35 -5.65
N HIS A 162 45.49 12.31 -5.39
CA HIS A 162 46.19 13.44 -4.77
C HIS A 162 46.64 14.44 -5.83
N SER A 163 45.72 15.29 -6.29
CA SER A 163 46.04 16.48 -7.09
C SER A 163 45.28 17.71 -6.60
N SER A 164 45.92 18.88 -6.64
CA SER A 164 45.31 20.15 -6.18
C SER A 164 44.07 20.53 -6.99
N GLN A 165 44.01 20.12 -8.27
CA GLN A 165 42.86 20.36 -9.13
C GLN A 165 41.65 19.51 -8.74
N MET A 166 41.87 18.28 -8.27
CA MET A 166 40.79 17.39 -7.81
C MET A 166 40.21 17.79 -6.45
N GLU A 167 40.98 18.52 -5.63
CA GLU A 167 40.51 19.02 -4.34
C GLU A 167 39.38 20.07 -4.51
N GLU A 168 39.50 20.99 -5.47
CA GLU A 168 38.44 21.96 -5.79
C GLU A 168 37.15 21.28 -6.28
N LEU A 169 37.30 20.30 -7.17
CA LEU A 169 36.16 19.52 -7.69
C LEU A 169 35.49 18.69 -6.60
N ASN A 170 36.26 18.13 -5.66
CA ASN A 170 35.75 17.39 -4.51
C ASN A 170 34.88 18.28 -3.60
N VAL A 171 35.24 19.55 -3.41
CA VAL A 171 34.40 20.54 -2.69
C VAL A 171 33.08 20.78 -3.43
N LEU A 172 33.10 20.88 -4.77
CA LEU A 172 31.87 21.07 -5.55
C LEU A 172 30.92 19.87 -5.45
N ILE A 173 31.44 18.64 -5.56
CA ILE A 173 30.63 17.43 -5.39
C ILE A 173 30.12 17.31 -3.95
N ALA A 174 30.92 17.66 -2.95
CA ALA A 174 30.46 17.68 -1.55
C ALA A 174 29.25 18.60 -1.35
N ARG A 175 29.29 19.81 -1.93
CA ARG A 175 28.15 20.75 -1.91
C ARG A 175 26.94 20.20 -2.65
N LEU A 176 27.15 19.48 -3.75
CA LEU A 176 26.07 18.87 -4.51
C LEU A 176 25.39 17.73 -3.72
N ILE A 177 26.19 16.89 -3.05
CA ILE A 177 25.67 15.85 -2.13
C ILE A 177 24.85 16.50 -1.02
N GLU A 178 25.35 17.58 -0.42
CA GLU A 178 24.62 18.31 0.62
C GLU A 178 23.28 18.86 0.10
N LYS A 179 23.25 19.44 -1.11
CA LYS A 179 22.01 19.89 -1.76
C LYS A 179 21.02 18.75 -1.98
N VAL A 180 21.48 17.58 -2.43
CA VAL A 180 20.61 16.40 -2.61
C VAL A 180 20.08 15.93 -1.26
N HIS A 181 20.93 15.87 -0.23
CA HIS A 181 20.55 15.44 1.11
C HIS A 181 19.44 16.31 1.74
N TYR A 182 19.47 17.62 1.49
CA TYR A 182 18.44 18.56 1.95
C TYR A 182 17.31 18.80 0.93
N SER A 183 17.27 18.08 -0.18
CA SER A 183 16.18 18.16 -1.15
C SER A 183 14.95 17.39 -0.65
N ASP A 184 13.76 17.83 -1.06
CA ASP A 184 12.53 17.13 -0.70
C ASP A 184 12.49 15.73 -1.36
N PRO A 185 12.39 14.63 -0.59
CA PRO A 185 12.40 13.28 -1.13
C PRO A 185 11.07 12.88 -1.80
N VAL A 186 10.00 13.64 -1.61
CA VAL A 186 8.69 13.36 -2.20
C VAL A 186 8.54 14.16 -3.50
N THR A 187 8.86 13.52 -4.64
CA THR A 187 8.61 14.06 -5.98
C THR A 187 7.25 13.64 -6.53
N PRO A 188 6.52 14.50 -7.23
CA PRO A 188 5.40 14.06 -8.08
C PRO A 188 5.91 13.22 -9.26
N ASP A 189 5.05 12.34 -9.77
CA ASP A 189 5.37 11.40 -10.85
C ASP A 189 5.79 12.12 -12.16
N SER A 190 5.34 13.36 -12.38
CA SER A 190 5.73 14.19 -13.53
C SER A 190 7.22 14.54 -13.57
N LEU A 191 7.92 14.46 -12.43
CA LEU A 191 9.33 14.81 -12.29
C LEU A 191 10.27 13.60 -12.31
N LEU A 192 9.73 12.38 -12.47
CA LEU A 192 10.53 11.15 -12.57
C LEU A 192 11.58 11.21 -13.68
N TYR A 193 11.22 11.83 -14.81
CA TYR A 193 12.14 12.01 -15.93
C TYR A 193 13.35 12.89 -15.56
N MET A 194 13.16 13.91 -14.71
CA MET A 194 14.27 14.76 -14.26
C MET A 194 15.24 13.99 -13.35
N ASN A 195 14.73 13.13 -12.46
CA ASN A 195 15.57 12.26 -11.63
C ASN A 195 16.43 11.32 -12.50
N GLN A 196 15.84 10.73 -13.55
CA GLN A 196 16.57 9.90 -14.51
C GLN A 196 17.65 10.69 -15.27
N GLN A 197 17.35 11.91 -15.70
CA GLN A 197 18.34 12.77 -16.34
C GLN A 197 19.50 13.11 -15.42
N ILE A 198 19.21 13.45 -14.16
CA ILE A 198 20.24 13.69 -13.13
C ILE A 198 21.12 12.44 -12.96
N MET A 199 20.51 11.26 -12.87
CA MET A 199 21.26 10.00 -12.75
C MET A 199 22.15 9.74 -13.97
N ASN A 200 21.66 9.98 -15.18
CA ASN A 200 22.44 9.83 -16.41
C ASN A 200 23.62 10.81 -16.45
N SER A 201 23.42 12.07 -16.02
CA SER A 201 24.51 13.04 -15.90
C SER A 201 25.55 12.61 -14.87
N ILE A 202 25.14 12.03 -13.73
CA ILE A 202 26.07 11.48 -12.73
C ILE A 202 26.84 10.27 -13.28
N SER A 203 26.18 9.36 -13.99
CA SER A 203 26.87 8.22 -14.61
C SER A 203 27.88 8.67 -15.66
N THR A 204 27.57 9.72 -16.42
CA THR A 204 28.49 10.29 -17.42
C THR A 204 29.68 10.93 -16.71
N LEU A 205 29.43 11.70 -15.65
CA LEU A 205 30.47 12.26 -14.79
C LEU A 205 31.39 11.18 -14.20
N ASP A 206 30.84 10.04 -13.78
CA ASP A 206 31.62 8.92 -13.25
C ASP A 206 32.53 8.28 -14.32
N ILE A 207 32.03 8.13 -15.56
CA ILE A 207 32.81 7.62 -16.70
C ILE A 207 33.97 8.57 -17.00
N GLU A 208 33.70 9.88 -17.09
CA GLU A 208 34.72 10.89 -17.37
C GLU A 208 35.79 10.94 -16.28
N ILE A 209 35.39 10.89 -15.01
CA ILE A 209 36.34 10.81 -13.90
C ILE A 209 37.17 9.53 -13.99
N THR A 210 36.56 8.38 -14.27
CA THR A 210 37.29 7.10 -14.42
C THR A 210 38.27 7.14 -15.59
N ALA A 211 37.91 7.76 -16.71
CA ALA A 211 38.80 7.99 -17.84
C ALA A 211 39.98 8.92 -17.46
N ALA A 212 39.73 9.93 -16.62
CA ALA A 212 40.73 10.84 -16.08
C ALA A 212 41.79 10.14 -15.24
N LEU A 213 41.37 9.11 -14.51
CA LEU A 213 42.24 8.33 -13.64
C LEU A 213 43.14 7.39 -14.44
N SER A 214 42.66 6.90 -15.58
CA SER A 214 43.29 5.82 -16.34
C SER A 214 44.27 6.32 -17.39
N SER A 215 44.02 7.52 -17.90
CA SER A 215 44.84 8.20 -18.89
C SER A 215 45.45 9.38 -18.17
N ASP A 216 46.78 9.52 -18.12
CA ASP A 216 47.52 10.70 -17.64
C ASP A 216 47.26 11.94 -18.53
N HIS A 217 46.06 12.02 -19.10
CA HIS A 217 45.50 13.19 -19.76
C HIS A 217 45.12 14.19 -18.68
N GLU A 218 45.59 15.42 -18.84
CA GLU A 218 44.85 16.58 -18.37
C GLU A 218 43.44 16.48 -18.95
N ILE A 219 42.53 15.80 -18.24
CA ILE A 219 41.12 16.01 -18.48
C ILE A 219 40.92 17.49 -18.28
N ALA A 220 40.34 18.12 -19.30
CA ALA A 220 39.96 19.50 -19.24
C ALA A 220 38.99 19.61 -18.07
N LYS A 221 39.49 20.04 -16.91
CA LYS A 221 38.77 20.33 -15.66
C LYS A 221 37.43 21.03 -15.95
N THR A 222 37.39 21.81 -17.02
CA THR A 222 36.23 22.46 -17.62
C THR A 222 35.06 21.50 -17.92
N VAL A 223 35.32 20.32 -18.48
CA VAL A 223 34.31 19.30 -18.82
C VAL A 223 33.68 18.71 -17.56
N ILE A 224 34.49 18.34 -16.56
CA ILE A 224 33.98 17.83 -15.27
C ILE A 224 33.16 18.92 -14.56
N ILE A 225 33.65 20.17 -14.54
CA ILE A 225 32.91 21.31 -13.99
C ILE A 225 31.59 21.52 -14.73
N GLN A 226 31.57 21.38 -16.06
CA GLN A 226 30.35 21.52 -16.85
C GLN A 226 29.30 20.47 -16.47
N TYR A 227 29.70 19.21 -16.28
CA TYR A 227 28.78 18.17 -15.80
C TYR A 227 28.28 18.43 -14.38
N ILE A 228 29.15 18.88 -13.47
CA ILE A 228 28.73 19.24 -12.10
C ILE A 228 27.71 20.38 -12.12
N ASN A 229 27.94 21.41 -12.94
CA ASN A 229 27.02 22.53 -13.09
C ASN A 229 25.69 22.08 -13.73
N ASP A 230 25.70 21.24 -14.76
CA ASP A 230 24.48 20.67 -15.36
C ASP A 230 23.66 19.89 -14.33
N ILE A 231 24.31 19.05 -13.51
CA ILE A 231 23.62 18.33 -12.43
C ILE A 231 23.04 19.32 -11.41
N GLN A 232 23.80 20.35 -11.04
CA GLN A 232 23.35 21.36 -10.09
C GLN A 232 22.13 22.13 -10.60
N ASP A 233 22.13 22.54 -11.87
CA ASP A 233 21.04 23.28 -12.49
C ASP A 233 19.79 22.41 -12.61
N ARG A 234 19.94 21.14 -12.99
CA ARG A 234 18.83 20.17 -13.03
C ARG A 234 18.26 19.92 -11.64
N LEU A 235 19.10 19.80 -10.62
CA LEU A 235 18.66 19.61 -9.24
C LEU A 235 17.91 20.85 -8.72
N ALA A 236 18.38 22.06 -9.05
CA ALA A 236 17.70 23.31 -8.70
C ALA A 236 16.34 23.41 -9.38
N ALA A 237 16.26 23.15 -10.70
CA ALA A 237 15.02 23.13 -11.45
C ALA A 237 14.04 22.08 -10.92
N ARG A 238 14.54 20.89 -10.55
CA ARG A 238 13.73 19.83 -9.92
C ARG A 238 13.15 20.32 -8.60
N ASN A 239 13.93 20.95 -7.75
CA ASN A 239 13.47 21.44 -6.45
C ASN A 239 12.46 22.59 -6.58
N GLU A 240 12.64 23.49 -7.54
CA GLU A 240 11.66 24.54 -7.85
C GLU A 240 10.32 23.95 -8.30
N GLN A 241 10.36 22.97 -9.22
CA GLN A 241 9.14 22.31 -9.70
C GLN A 241 8.44 21.52 -8.60
N VAL A 242 9.19 20.91 -7.67
CA VAL A 242 8.61 20.26 -6.48
C VAL A 242 7.85 21.27 -5.63
N LEU A 243 8.40 22.47 -5.39
CA LEU A 243 7.73 23.52 -4.62
C LEU A 243 6.43 24.00 -5.29
N ILE A 244 6.41 24.11 -6.62
CA ILE A 244 5.22 24.54 -7.39
C ILE A 244 4.14 23.44 -7.40
N SER A 245 4.54 22.18 -7.34
CA SER A 245 3.62 21.03 -7.43
C SER A 245 2.93 20.63 -6.11
N LYS A 246 3.26 21.30 -5.00
CA LYS A 246 2.65 21.09 -3.68
C LYS A 246 1.40 21.93 -3.50
#